data_AF-A0A816KWU9-F1
#
_entry.id   AF-A0A816KWU9-F1
#
_cell.length_a   1.000
_cell.length_b   1.000
_cell.length_c   1.000
_cell.angle_alpha   90.00
_cell.angle_beta   90.00
_cell.angle_gamma   90.00
#
_symmetry.space_group_name_H-M   'P 1'
#
loop_
_entity.id
_entity.type
_entity.pdbx_description
1 polymer ?
#
loop_
_entity_poly.entity_id
_entity_poly.type
_entity_poly.pdbx_seq_one_letter_code
_entity_poly.pdbx_strand_id
1 'polypeptide(L)'
;VCHRISTKGVDDVCKLLKIFKTPNAPLNFSRIKRLFLRNSSPTLSSSISFICSACCDASTSSNHCNNINCSQHASYQSPPLQYFKLSILQQLREILACEQDSNFEHQKQPSLNSDLLNDIYDGDKYQHIIKNEIDIRFLTLVMNADGVQVSKDASLSLWIITLAINEIKRSERFKLKNIIIGGIVPCPSKPTRDHMRNVFAPIIQELLTLERGETFEVKSLNENPFICLKTYLIACCADKPA
;
A
#
# COMPACT_ATOMS: atom_id res chain seq x y z
N VAL A 1 -16.86 -7.98 -8.02
CA VAL A 1 -18.31 -7.62 -7.97
C VAL A 1 -18.61 -7.05 -6.59
N CYS A 2 -18.73 -5.73 -6.44
CA CYS A 2 -19.17 -5.14 -5.18
C CYS A 2 -20.69 -5.23 -5.10
N HIS A 3 -21.20 -6.24 -4.39
CA HIS A 3 -22.60 -6.27 -4.02
C HIS A 3 -22.86 -5.16 -2.98
N ARG A 4 -23.56 -4.10 -3.38
CA ARG A 4 -24.04 -3.05 -2.46
C ARG A 4 -25.23 -3.59 -1.66
N ILE A 5 -24.97 -4.44 -0.68
CA ILE A 5 -25.99 -4.75 0.33
C ILE A 5 -26.09 -3.53 1.25
N SER A 6 -27.28 -2.95 1.34
CA SER A 6 -27.57 -1.86 2.27
C SER A 6 -27.41 -2.34 3.72
N THR A 7 -27.10 -1.44 4.66
CA THR A 7 -27.07 -1.76 6.10
C THR A 7 -28.35 -2.47 6.55
N LYS A 8 -29.50 -2.05 6.01
CA LYS A 8 -30.79 -2.70 6.23
C LYS A 8 -30.82 -4.15 5.73
N GLY A 9 -30.28 -4.41 4.54
CA GLY A 9 -30.15 -5.76 3.99
C GLY A 9 -29.24 -6.67 4.82
N VAL A 10 -28.14 -6.14 5.38
CA VAL A 10 -27.29 -6.93 6.29
C VAL A 10 -28.01 -7.25 7.59
N ASP A 11 -28.75 -6.29 8.15
CA ASP A 11 -29.53 -6.52 9.37
C ASP A 11 -30.65 -7.55 9.16
N ASP A 12 -31.25 -7.60 7.97
CA ASP A 12 -32.26 -8.59 7.62
C ASP A 12 -31.64 -10.00 7.48
N VAL A 13 -30.43 -10.11 6.91
CA VAL A 13 -29.65 -11.37 6.91
C VAL A 13 -29.31 -11.81 8.34
N CYS A 14 -28.89 -10.90 9.22
CA CYS A 14 -28.65 -11.20 10.64
C CYS A 14 -29.90 -11.72 11.35
N LYS A 15 -31.09 -11.16 11.06
CA LYS A 15 -32.35 -11.66 11.59
C LYS A 15 -32.67 -13.06 11.07
N LEU A 16 -32.42 -13.31 9.78
CA LEU A 16 -32.63 -14.61 9.14
C LEU A 16 -31.76 -15.72 9.77
N LEU A 17 -30.48 -15.43 10.02
CA LEU A 17 -29.57 -16.35 10.70
C LEU A 17 -30.00 -16.68 12.14
N LYS A 18 -30.63 -15.74 12.85
CA LYS A 18 -31.23 -16.01 14.16
C LYS A 18 -32.44 -16.94 14.05
N ILE A 19 -33.28 -16.74 13.03
CA ILE A 19 -34.46 -17.58 12.79
C ILE A 19 -34.00 -19.02 12.53
N PHE A 20 -32.93 -19.21 11.77
CA PHE A 20 -32.32 -20.52 11.55
C PHE A 20 -31.53 -21.08 12.74
N LYS A 21 -31.55 -20.39 13.90
CA LYS A 21 -30.83 -20.76 15.13
C LYS A 21 -29.35 -21.06 14.87
N THR A 22 -28.74 -20.34 13.92
CA THR A 22 -27.32 -20.54 13.61
C THR A 22 -26.49 -20.20 14.84
N PRO A 23 -25.64 -21.12 15.34
CA PRO A 23 -24.82 -20.87 16.52
C PRO A 23 -23.87 -19.69 16.27
N ASN A 24 -23.75 -18.79 17.25
CA ASN A 24 -22.94 -17.58 17.19
C ASN A 24 -23.30 -16.59 16.07
N ALA A 25 -24.54 -16.62 15.56
CA ALA A 25 -25.00 -15.67 14.54
C ALA A 25 -24.81 -14.20 14.99
N PRO A 26 -24.20 -13.35 14.15
CA PRO A 26 -24.01 -11.95 14.48
C PRO A 26 -25.36 -11.22 14.54
N LEU A 27 -25.53 -10.36 15.55
CA LEU A 27 -26.84 -9.76 15.86
C LEU A 27 -27.25 -8.62 14.94
N ASN A 28 -26.28 -7.90 14.37
CA ASN A 28 -26.45 -6.71 13.54
C ASN A 28 -25.15 -6.37 12.82
N PHE A 29 -25.24 -5.44 11.86
CA PHE A 29 -24.08 -4.94 11.11
C PHE A 29 -22.92 -4.47 12.01
N SER A 30 -23.21 -3.78 13.12
CA SER A 30 -22.16 -3.29 14.05
C SER A 30 -21.37 -4.42 14.70
N ARG A 31 -22.02 -5.54 15.01
CA ARG A 31 -21.37 -6.72 15.60
C ARG A 31 -20.60 -7.50 14.54
N ILE A 32 -21.09 -7.56 13.30
CA ILE A 32 -20.33 -8.05 12.14
C ILE A 32 -19.07 -7.22 11.95
N LYS A 33 -19.21 -5.89 11.86
CA LYS A 33 -18.09 -4.95 11.72
C LYS A 33 -17.07 -5.13 12.85
N ARG A 34 -17.54 -5.26 14.10
CA ARG A 34 -16.67 -5.52 15.26
C ARG A 34 -15.97 -6.88 15.19
N LEU A 35 -16.61 -7.93 14.67
CA LEU A 35 -15.98 -9.24 14.48
C LEU A 35 -14.90 -9.19 13.38
N PHE A 36 -15.15 -8.49 12.28
CA PHE A 36 -14.12 -8.23 11.26
C PHE A 36 -12.96 -7.38 11.80
N LEU A 37 -13.24 -6.40 12.65
CA LEU A 37 -12.21 -5.59 13.32
C LEU A 37 -11.49 -6.32 14.47
N ARG A 38 -12.08 -7.38 15.04
CA ARG A 38 -11.45 -8.24 16.06
C ARG A 38 -10.60 -9.35 15.45
N ASN A 39 -11.01 -9.84 14.27
CA ASN A 39 -10.35 -10.93 13.55
C ASN A 39 -9.44 -10.43 12.41
N SER A 40 -9.29 -9.12 12.25
CA SER A 40 -8.23 -8.60 11.39
C SER A 40 -6.90 -9.04 12.00
N SER A 41 -6.15 -9.80 11.20
CA SER A 41 -4.69 -10.04 11.22
C SER A 41 -3.91 -8.88 11.85
N PRO A 42 -2.66 -9.11 12.35
CA PRO A 42 -1.87 -8.09 13.07
C PRO A 42 -2.12 -6.70 12.48
N THR A 43 -2.75 -5.83 13.28
CA THR A 43 -3.28 -4.54 12.82
C THR A 43 -2.24 -3.86 11.96
N LEU A 44 -2.55 -3.69 10.67
CA LEU A 44 -1.62 -3.10 9.72
C LEU A 44 -1.11 -1.77 10.31
N SER A 45 0.19 -1.73 10.57
CA SER A 45 0.85 -0.58 11.15
C SER A 45 0.63 0.61 10.23
N SER A 46 -0.11 1.58 10.73
CA SER A 46 -0.52 2.75 9.97
C SER A 46 -0.40 4.00 10.83
N SER A 47 -0.12 5.11 10.18
CA SER A 47 -0.07 6.42 10.80
C SER A 47 -0.92 7.40 10.01
N ILE A 48 -1.51 8.36 10.73
CA ILE A 48 -2.25 9.47 10.15
C ILE A 48 -1.39 10.72 10.33
N SER A 49 -1.38 11.56 9.32
CA SER A 49 -0.70 12.84 9.36
C SER A 49 -1.46 13.84 8.51
N PHE A 50 -1.15 15.10 8.74
CA PHE A 50 -1.91 16.24 8.27
C PHE A 50 -0.99 17.17 7.50
N ILE A 51 -1.47 17.78 6.43
CA ILE A 51 -0.73 18.77 5.65
C ILE A 51 -1.44 20.11 5.78
N CYS A 52 -0.72 21.09 6.31
CA CYS A 52 -1.27 22.42 6.56
C CYS A 52 -1.58 23.14 5.25
N SER A 53 -2.77 23.73 5.12
CA SER A 53 -3.16 24.48 3.93
C SER A 53 -2.41 25.82 3.77
N ALA A 54 -1.84 26.37 4.86
CA ALA A 54 -1.16 27.67 4.83
C ALA A 54 0.33 27.56 4.45
N CYS A 55 1.06 26.61 5.03
CA CYS A 55 2.51 26.46 4.80
C CYS A 55 2.90 25.18 4.05
N CYS A 56 1.94 24.30 3.76
CA CYS A 56 2.17 22.98 3.15
C CYS A 56 3.09 22.03 3.95
N ASP A 57 3.37 22.30 5.23
CA ASP A 57 4.16 21.38 6.05
C ASP A 57 3.31 20.23 6.61
N ALA A 58 3.97 19.09 6.79
CA ALA A 58 3.43 17.95 7.50
C ALA A 58 3.30 18.23 9.02
N SER A 59 2.25 17.70 9.62
CA SER A 59 1.92 17.78 11.04
C SER A 59 1.36 16.44 11.51
N THR A 60 1.59 16.13 12.78
CA THR A 60 1.02 14.96 13.45
C THR A 60 -0.31 15.29 14.16
N SER A 61 -0.72 16.55 14.17
CA SER A 61 -1.90 17.05 14.88
C SER A 61 -3.02 17.38 13.90
N SER A 62 -4.24 16.98 14.23
CA SER A 62 -5.45 17.32 13.47
C SER A 62 -5.94 18.75 13.71
N ASN A 63 -5.43 19.40 14.76
CA ASN A 63 -6.01 20.65 15.29
C ASN A 63 -5.13 21.88 15.06
N HIS A 64 -3.82 21.68 14.84
CA HIS A 64 -2.86 22.77 14.65
C HIS A 64 -1.64 22.32 13.84
N CYS A 65 -0.94 23.27 13.22
CA CYS A 65 0.30 23.01 12.49
C CYS A 65 1.50 22.88 13.44
N ASN A 66 2.35 21.87 13.25
CA ASN A 66 3.55 21.71 14.09
C ASN A 66 4.64 22.75 13.76
N ASN A 67 4.57 23.41 12.61
CA ASN A 67 5.51 24.48 12.25
C ASN A 67 5.21 25.74 13.08
N ILE A 68 6.11 26.09 14.01
CA ILE A 68 6.00 27.23 14.92
C ILE A 68 5.93 28.57 14.16
N ASN A 69 6.50 28.64 12.96
CA ASN A 69 6.48 29.83 12.11
C ASN A 69 5.21 29.95 11.25
N CYS A 70 4.30 28.96 11.32
CA CYS A 70 3.05 28.99 10.57
C CYS A 70 1.98 29.78 11.31
N SER A 71 1.21 30.58 10.58
CA SER A 71 0.05 31.31 11.13
C SER A 71 -1.02 30.38 11.73
N GLN A 72 -1.04 29.11 11.31
CA GLN A 72 -1.94 28.06 11.82
C GLN A 72 -1.31 27.17 12.89
N HIS A 73 -0.22 27.61 13.54
CA HIS A 73 0.44 26.88 14.64
C HIS A 73 -0.43 26.77 15.90
N ALA A 74 -1.27 27.77 16.18
CA ALA A 74 -2.18 27.73 17.32
C ALA A 74 -3.43 26.89 17.02
N SER A 75 -3.99 27.04 15.82
CA SER A 75 -5.13 26.26 15.36
C SER A 75 -5.31 26.38 13.84
N TYR A 76 -5.83 25.34 13.20
CA TYR A 76 -6.20 25.38 11.80
C TYR A 76 -7.47 26.21 11.57
N GLN A 77 -7.44 27.10 10.58
CA GLN A 77 -8.61 27.89 10.16
C GLN A 77 -9.51 27.10 9.19
N SER A 78 -8.93 26.11 8.50
CA SER A 78 -9.59 25.19 7.58
C SER A 78 -9.08 23.78 7.84
N PRO A 79 -9.90 22.72 7.69
CA PRO A 79 -9.42 21.35 7.88
C PRO A 79 -8.16 21.07 7.05
N PRO A 80 -7.06 20.58 7.66
CA PRO A 80 -5.85 20.22 6.91
C PRO A 80 -6.12 19.00 6.03
N LEU A 81 -5.34 18.84 4.98
CA LEU A 81 -5.38 17.62 4.17
C LEU A 81 -4.90 16.44 5.01
N GLN A 82 -5.65 15.35 5.04
CA GLN A 82 -5.28 14.14 5.76
C GLN A 82 -4.57 13.18 4.83
N TYR A 83 -3.53 12.49 5.33
CA TYR A 83 -2.97 11.33 4.66
C TYR A 83 -2.75 10.19 5.64
N PHE A 84 -2.95 8.98 5.13
CA PHE A 84 -2.74 7.73 5.84
C PHE A 84 -1.53 7.06 5.22
N LYS A 85 -0.52 6.75 6.03
CA LYS A 85 0.62 5.94 5.64
C LYS A 85 0.45 4.55 6.20
N LEU A 86 0.60 3.53 5.35
CA LEU A 86 0.50 2.14 5.72
C LEU A 86 1.91 1.53 5.60
N SER A 87 2.32 0.67 6.54
CA SER A 87 3.66 0.09 6.50
C SER A 87 3.83 -0.82 5.29
N ILE A 88 4.77 -0.45 4.42
CA ILE A 88 5.21 -1.24 3.28
C ILE A 88 5.92 -2.51 3.79
N LEU A 89 6.77 -2.38 4.80
CA LEU A 89 7.51 -3.50 5.39
C LEU A 89 6.57 -4.59 5.92
N GLN A 90 5.54 -4.21 6.67
CA GLN A 90 4.59 -5.19 7.22
C GLN A 90 3.84 -5.92 6.10
N GLN A 91 3.35 -5.19 5.09
CA GLN A 91 2.65 -5.80 3.96
C GLN A 91 3.56 -6.71 3.14
N LEU A 92 4.82 -6.32 2.91
CA LEU A 92 5.82 -7.19 2.27
C LEU A 92 5.99 -8.51 3.03
N ARG A 93 6.16 -8.45 4.36
CA ARG A 93 6.27 -9.66 5.20
C ARG A 93 5.04 -10.56 5.05
N GLU A 94 3.85 -9.99 5.12
CA GLU A 94 2.59 -10.74 5.00
C GLU A 94 2.42 -11.38 3.62
N ILE A 95 2.73 -10.64 2.55
CA ILE A 95 2.61 -11.13 1.18
C ILE A 95 3.60 -12.26 0.90
N LEU A 96 4.89 -12.07 1.23
CA LEU A 96 5.93 -13.06 0.96
C LEU A 96 5.78 -14.33 1.80
N ALA A 97 5.25 -14.21 3.02
CA ALA A 97 4.93 -15.36 3.86
C ALA A 97 3.73 -16.17 3.33
N CYS A 98 2.91 -15.61 2.43
CA CYS A 98 1.71 -16.27 1.91
C CYS A 98 1.83 -16.71 0.45
N GLU A 99 2.53 -15.93 -0.37
CA GLU A 99 2.60 -16.12 -1.82
C GLU A 99 3.63 -17.19 -2.21
N GLN A 100 3.18 -18.17 -2.98
CA GLN A 100 3.98 -19.30 -3.46
C GLN A 100 4.55 -19.05 -4.85
N ASP A 101 3.93 -18.15 -5.61
CA ASP A 101 4.30 -17.81 -6.99
C ASP A 101 5.35 -16.68 -7.07
N SER A 102 6.27 -16.61 -6.11
CA SER A 102 7.41 -15.69 -6.17
C SER A 102 8.58 -16.36 -6.89
N ASN A 103 9.00 -15.78 -8.02
CA ASN A 103 10.08 -16.27 -8.88
C ASN A 103 11.35 -15.42 -8.76
N PHE A 104 12.33 -15.93 -8.03
CA PHE A 104 13.65 -15.33 -7.89
C PHE A 104 14.68 -15.88 -8.90
N GLU A 105 14.32 -16.87 -9.72
CA GLU A 105 15.28 -17.54 -10.63
C GLU A 105 15.77 -16.60 -11.74
N HIS A 106 14.97 -15.60 -12.12
CA HIS A 106 15.37 -14.56 -13.07
C HIS A 106 16.60 -13.76 -12.62
N GLN A 107 16.90 -13.69 -11.31
CA GLN A 107 18.08 -13.00 -10.80
C GLN A 107 19.38 -13.77 -11.09
N LYS A 108 19.30 -15.07 -11.38
CA LYS A 108 20.46 -15.92 -11.69
C LYS A 108 20.78 -15.94 -13.19
N GLN A 109 19.92 -15.37 -14.04
CA GLN A 109 20.07 -15.39 -15.49
C GLN A 109 19.90 -13.98 -16.05
N PRO A 110 20.99 -13.22 -16.25
CA PRO A 110 20.94 -11.98 -17.01
C PRO A 110 20.33 -12.26 -18.39
N SER A 111 19.46 -11.38 -18.87
CA SER A 111 18.82 -11.56 -20.18
C SER A 111 19.89 -11.62 -21.27
N LEU A 112 20.10 -12.81 -21.84
CA LEU A 112 21.01 -13.02 -22.96
C LEU A 112 20.33 -12.51 -24.23
N ASN A 113 20.65 -11.29 -24.66
CA ASN A 113 20.33 -10.68 -25.97
C ASN A 113 19.24 -11.44 -26.77
N SER A 114 18.00 -11.40 -26.28
CA SER A 114 16.85 -11.84 -27.05
C SER A 114 16.13 -10.62 -27.58
N ASP A 115 15.83 -10.59 -28.88
CA ASP A 115 14.97 -9.56 -29.50
C ASP A 115 13.53 -9.54 -28.92
N LEU A 116 13.25 -10.45 -27.97
CA LEU A 116 11.98 -10.61 -27.28
C LEU A 116 12.09 -10.02 -25.87
N LEU A 117 11.27 -9.00 -25.59
CA LEU A 117 11.01 -8.48 -24.25
C LEU A 117 9.86 -9.27 -23.62
N ASN A 118 10.09 -9.91 -22.48
CA ASN A 118 9.10 -10.76 -21.80
C ASN A 118 8.37 -10.01 -20.68
N ASP A 119 9.13 -9.49 -19.70
CA ASP A 119 8.60 -8.81 -18.52
C ASP A 119 9.60 -7.79 -17.98
N ILE A 120 9.30 -7.20 -16.83
CA ILE A 120 10.11 -6.18 -16.17
C ILE A 120 11.57 -6.56 -15.91
N TYR A 121 11.87 -7.86 -15.85
CA TYR A 121 13.23 -8.37 -15.65
C TYR A 121 14.16 -7.98 -16.79
N ASP A 122 13.65 -7.85 -18.01
CA ASP A 122 14.45 -7.48 -19.20
C ASP A 122 14.77 -5.97 -19.25
N GLY A 123 14.18 -5.18 -18.36
CA GLY A 123 14.39 -3.74 -18.32
C GLY A 123 15.76 -3.35 -17.75
N ASP A 124 16.36 -2.31 -18.33
CA ASP A 124 17.71 -1.82 -17.96
C ASP A 124 17.91 -1.61 -16.46
N LYS A 125 16.89 -1.10 -15.76
CA LYS A 125 16.95 -0.87 -14.31
C LYS A 125 17.01 -2.17 -13.51
N TYR A 126 16.25 -3.18 -13.91
CA TYR A 126 16.31 -4.49 -13.26
C TYR A 126 17.65 -5.16 -13.53
N GLN A 127 18.10 -5.16 -14.78
CA GLN A 127 19.39 -5.71 -15.20
C GLN A 127 20.58 -5.00 -14.53
N HIS A 128 20.48 -3.70 -14.28
CA HIS A 128 21.50 -2.96 -13.52
C HIS A 128 21.61 -3.48 -12.07
N ILE A 129 20.50 -3.80 -11.41
CA ILE A 129 20.53 -4.35 -10.05
C ILE A 129 21.13 -5.76 -10.06
N ILE A 130 20.74 -6.64 -10.99
CA ILE A 130 21.36 -7.98 -11.13
C ILE A 130 22.89 -7.87 -11.22
N LYS A 131 23.41 -6.92 -12.00
CA LYS A 131 24.86 -6.72 -12.18
C LYS A 131 25.57 -6.23 -10.91
N ASN A 132 24.88 -5.49 -10.04
CA ASN A 132 25.46 -4.92 -8.83
C ASN A 132 25.24 -5.79 -7.57
N GLU A 133 24.19 -6.60 -7.53
CA GLU A 133 23.81 -7.46 -6.41
C GLU A 133 24.01 -8.94 -6.79
N ILE A 134 25.28 -9.35 -6.93
CA ILE A 134 25.65 -10.68 -7.45
C ILE A 134 25.35 -11.80 -6.44
N ASP A 135 25.53 -11.51 -5.15
CA ASP A 135 25.48 -12.53 -4.08
C ASP A 135 24.19 -12.47 -3.23
N ILE A 136 23.36 -11.45 -3.45
CA ILE A 136 22.21 -11.15 -2.59
C ILE A 136 20.94 -11.16 -3.44
N ARG A 137 19.96 -11.98 -3.02
CA ARG A 137 18.61 -11.89 -3.60
C ARG A 137 17.97 -10.57 -3.21
N PHE A 138 17.23 -9.98 -4.14
CA PHE A 138 16.58 -8.70 -3.92
C PHE A 138 15.10 -8.75 -4.30
N LEU A 139 14.38 -7.70 -3.93
CA LEU A 139 13.05 -7.40 -4.40
C LEU A 139 13.10 -6.13 -5.22
N THR A 140 12.23 -6.03 -6.21
CA THR A 140 11.98 -4.78 -6.91
C THR A 140 10.50 -4.42 -6.88
N LEU A 141 10.23 -3.13 -6.75
CA LEU A 141 8.90 -2.57 -6.67
C LEU A 141 8.64 -1.65 -7.86
N VAL A 142 7.39 -1.64 -8.30
CA VAL A 142 6.84 -0.56 -9.13
C VAL A 142 5.76 0.15 -8.34
N MET A 143 5.87 1.46 -8.21
CA MET A 143 4.89 2.29 -7.52
C MET A 143 3.96 2.97 -8.52
N ASN A 144 2.68 3.05 -8.17
CA ASN A 144 1.69 3.88 -8.84
C ASN A 144 1.01 4.81 -7.83
N ALA A 145 0.71 6.04 -8.23
CA ALA A 145 -0.10 6.97 -7.46
C ALA A 145 -1.21 7.54 -8.36
N ASP A 146 -2.45 7.14 -8.07
CA ASP A 146 -3.60 7.48 -8.90
C ASP A 146 -4.85 7.81 -8.06
N GLY A 147 -5.73 8.63 -8.64
CA GLY A 147 -6.98 9.09 -8.04
C GLY A 147 -8.17 8.23 -8.46
N VAL A 148 -8.89 7.67 -7.49
CA VAL A 148 -10.14 6.94 -7.73
C VAL A 148 -11.30 7.71 -7.11
N GLN A 149 -12.33 7.99 -7.90
CA GLN A 149 -13.60 8.53 -7.40
C GLN A 149 -14.38 7.44 -6.68
N VAL A 150 -14.82 7.71 -5.45
CA VAL A 150 -15.55 6.74 -4.62
C VAL A 150 -16.96 6.47 -5.17
N SER A 151 -17.55 7.47 -5.84
CA SER A 151 -18.77 7.33 -6.65
C SER A 151 -18.84 8.41 -7.72
N LYS A 152 -19.69 8.22 -8.74
CA LYS A 152 -19.87 9.18 -9.84
C LYS A 152 -20.34 10.58 -9.38
N ASP A 153 -21.02 10.63 -8.23
CA ASP A 153 -21.57 11.86 -7.65
C ASP A 153 -20.79 12.30 -6.39
N ALA A 154 -19.73 11.58 -6.01
CA ALA A 154 -18.96 11.93 -4.82
C ALA A 154 -18.03 13.11 -5.13
N SER A 155 -18.12 14.15 -4.32
CA SER A 155 -17.13 15.23 -4.26
C SER A 155 -15.81 14.81 -3.62
N LEU A 156 -15.57 13.50 -3.41
CA LEU A 156 -14.41 12.95 -2.72
C LEU A 156 -13.70 11.95 -3.63
N SER A 157 -12.41 12.20 -3.88
CA SER A 157 -11.50 11.28 -4.54
C SER A 157 -10.53 10.69 -3.52
N LEU A 158 -10.13 9.44 -3.74
CA LEU A 158 -9.08 8.78 -2.97
C LEU A 158 -7.84 8.66 -3.85
N TRP A 159 -6.76 9.31 -3.44
CA TRP A 159 -5.47 9.16 -4.07
C TRP A 159 -4.71 8.05 -3.35
N ILE A 160 -4.52 6.93 -4.03
CA ILE A 160 -3.96 5.73 -3.44
C ILE A 160 -2.57 5.51 -4.04
N ILE A 161 -1.59 5.32 -3.17
CA ILE A 161 -0.24 4.95 -3.55
C ILE A 161 -0.12 3.44 -3.40
N THR A 162 0.04 2.75 -4.52
CA THR A 162 0.14 1.29 -4.59
C THR A 162 1.52 0.86 -5.04
N LEU A 163 2.03 -0.25 -4.53
CA LEU A 163 3.27 -0.87 -4.97
C LEU A 163 3.03 -2.32 -5.38
N ALA A 164 3.61 -2.75 -6.48
CA ALA A 164 3.61 -4.13 -6.95
C ALA A 164 5.00 -4.75 -6.80
N ILE A 165 5.06 -6.01 -6.37
CA ILE A 165 6.30 -6.77 -6.18
C ILE A 165 6.61 -7.53 -7.47
N ASN A 166 7.72 -7.20 -8.13
CA ASN A 166 8.00 -7.73 -9.46
C ASN A 166 8.40 -9.20 -9.45
N GLU A 167 9.00 -9.68 -8.36
CA GLU A 167 9.37 -11.08 -8.18
C GLU A 167 8.14 -12.00 -8.07
N ILE A 168 6.93 -11.48 -7.83
CA ILE A 168 5.70 -12.26 -7.96
C ILE A 168 5.39 -12.44 -9.45
N LYS A 169 5.06 -13.68 -9.87
CA LYS A 169 4.67 -13.99 -11.26
C LYS A 169 3.59 -13.03 -11.76
N ARG A 170 3.69 -12.62 -13.02
CA ARG A 170 2.80 -11.64 -13.65
C ARG A 170 1.30 -11.95 -13.49
N SER A 171 0.91 -13.23 -13.50
CA SER A 171 -0.49 -13.66 -13.31
C SER A 171 -1.03 -13.41 -11.90
N GLU A 172 -0.17 -13.33 -10.89
CA GLU A 172 -0.52 -13.11 -9.49
C GLU A 172 -0.19 -11.69 -8.99
N ARG A 173 0.81 -11.04 -9.60
CA ARG A 173 1.40 -9.75 -9.18
C ARG A 173 0.38 -8.66 -8.88
N PHE A 174 -0.62 -8.49 -9.74
CA PHE A 174 -1.59 -7.40 -9.66
C PHE A 174 -2.90 -7.80 -8.97
N LYS A 175 -2.99 -8.99 -8.38
CA LYS A 175 -4.14 -9.36 -7.55
C LYS A 175 -4.11 -8.54 -6.26
N LEU A 176 -5.28 -8.17 -5.76
CA LEU A 176 -5.40 -7.34 -4.54
C LEU A 176 -4.64 -7.90 -3.34
N LYS A 177 -4.53 -9.24 -3.21
CA LYS A 177 -3.75 -9.90 -2.15
C LYS A 177 -2.24 -9.60 -2.20
N ASN A 178 -1.72 -9.18 -3.35
CA ASN A 178 -0.29 -9.02 -3.64
C ASN A 178 0.10 -7.56 -3.95
N ILE A 179 -0.85 -6.63 -3.87
CA ILE A 179 -0.61 -5.21 -3.99
C ILE A 179 -0.42 -4.61 -2.60
N ILE A 180 0.65 -3.84 -2.44
CA ILE A 180 0.94 -3.07 -1.24
C ILE A 180 0.26 -1.71 -1.39
N ILE A 181 -0.38 -1.24 -0.32
CA ILE A 181 -0.85 0.14 -0.21
C ILE A 181 0.18 0.90 0.62
N GLY A 182 0.91 1.83 0.02
CA GLY A 182 1.87 2.68 0.74
C GLY A 182 1.20 3.87 1.43
N GLY A 183 0.12 4.39 0.84
CA GLY A 183 -0.64 5.47 1.45
C GLY A 183 -1.96 5.79 0.76
N ILE A 184 -2.80 6.54 1.46
CA ILE A 184 -4.12 6.98 1.01
C ILE A 184 -4.29 8.45 1.38
N VAL A 185 -4.73 9.26 0.42
CA VAL A 185 -5.01 10.69 0.60
C VAL A 185 -6.46 10.95 0.17
N PRO A 186 -7.41 11.07 1.11
CA PRO A 186 -8.75 11.54 0.79
C PRO A 186 -8.72 13.03 0.49
N CYS A 187 -9.08 13.40 -0.74
CA CYS A 187 -9.10 14.80 -1.16
C CYS A 187 -10.24 15.02 -2.17
N PRO A 188 -10.98 16.15 -2.10
CA PRO A 188 -12.02 16.44 -3.09
C PRO A 188 -11.46 16.66 -4.50
N SER A 189 -10.18 17.01 -4.62
CA SER A 189 -9.50 17.26 -5.89
C SER A 189 -8.11 16.61 -5.91
N LYS A 190 -7.41 16.71 -7.03
CA LYS A 190 -6.03 16.22 -7.17
C LYS A 190 -5.10 16.93 -6.17
N PRO A 191 -4.34 16.19 -5.34
CA PRO A 191 -3.33 16.79 -4.48
C PRO A 191 -2.31 17.59 -5.30
N THR A 192 -1.91 18.75 -4.77
CA THR A 192 -0.86 19.56 -5.37
C THR A 192 0.50 18.88 -5.27
N ARG A 193 1.49 19.40 -5.99
CA ARG A 193 2.88 18.91 -5.90
C ARG A 193 3.43 18.96 -4.47
N ASP A 194 3.14 20.03 -3.74
CA ASP A 194 3.60 20.19 -2.35
C ASP A 194 2.89 19.22 -1.41
N HIS A 195 1.60 18.95 -1.62
CA HIS A 195 0.92 17.88 -0.91
C HIS A 195 1.60 16.54 -1.17
N MET A 196 1.83 16.18 -2.43
CA MET A 196 2.45 14.91 -2.80
C MET A 196 3.89 14.76 -2.29
N ARG A 197 4.65 15.86 -2.22
CA ARG A 197 6.00 15.86 -1.61
C ARG A 197 5.93 15.39 -0.15
N ASN A 198 5.01 15.92 0.64
CA ASN A 198 4.85 15.55 2.04
C ASN A 198 4.29 14.12 2.20
N VAL A 199 3.40 13.69 1.31
CA VAL A 199 2.86 12.32 1.31
C VAL A 199 3.94 11.30 0.97
N PHE A 200 4.79 11.59 -0.02
CA PHE A 200 5.85 10.67 -0.44
C PHE A 200 7.04 10.63 0.51
N ALA A 201 7.34 11.71 1.24
CA ALA A 201 8.47 11.74 2.17
C ALA A 201 8.54 10.54 3.14
N PRO A 202 7.48 10.18 3.90
CA PRO A 202 7.51 9.02 4.79
C PRO A 202 7.57 7.67 4.06
N ILE A 203 7.04 7.59 2.84
CA ILE A 203 7.09 6.38 2.00
C ILE A 203 8.51 6.16 1.50
N ILE A 204 9.17 7.22 1.01
CA ILE A 204 10.56 7.20 0.56
C ILE A 204 11.48 6.80 1.72
N GLN A 205 11.25 7.31 2.93
CA GLN A 205 12.04 6.92 4.11
C GLN A 205 11.93 5.42 4.42
N GLU A 206 10.74 4.83 4.30
CA GLU A 206 10.57 3.38 4.47
C GLU A 206 11.26 2.60 3.34
N LEU A 207 11.15 3.06 2.09
CA LEU A 207 11.83 2.44 0.94
C LEU A 207 13.36 2.50 1.06
N LEU A 208 13.93 3.63 1.50
CA LEU A 208 15.37 3.77 1.77
C LEU A 208 15.84 2.87 2.92
N THR A 209 14.95 2.54 3.85
CA THR A 209 15.25 1.57 4.91
C THR A 209 15.27 0.16 4.34
N LEU A 210 14.26 -0.20 3.52
CA LEU A 210 14.16 -1.50 2.86
C LEU A 210 15.31 -1.75 1.86
N GLU A 211 15.86 -0.69 1.26
CA GLU A 211 17.04 -0.77 0.37
C GLU A 211 18.31 -1.23 1.11
N ARG A 212 18.39 -1.01 2.43
CA ARG A 212 19.52 -1.49 3.26
C ARG A 212 19.46 -2.98 3.56
N GLY A 213 18.32 -3.61 3.31
CA GLY A 213 18.09 -5.03 3.58
C GLY A 213 17.24 -5.27 4.82
N GLU A 214 16.25 -6.14 4.68
CA GLU A 214 15.37 -6.61 5.76
C GLU A 214 15.22 -8.14 5.66
N THR A 215 14.99 -8.79 6.81
CA THR A 215 14.73 -10.24 6.84
C THR A 215 13.26 -10.52 6.61
N PHE A 216 12.97 -11.40 5.66
CA PHE A 216 11.62 -11.83 5.29
C PHE A 216 11.48 -13.34 5.43
N GLU A 217 10.29 -13.77 5.84
CA GLU A 217 9.83 -15.13 5.59
C GLU A 217 9.26 -15.19 4.17
N VAL A 218 9.79 -16.08 3.34
CA VAL A 218 9.44 -16.24 1.93
C VAL A 218 8.99 -17.67 1.69
N LYS A 219 7.69 -17.84 1.48
CA LYS A 219 7.05 -19.15 1.39
C LYS A 219 7.54 -19.98 0.21
N SER A 220 7.95 -19.34 -0.89
CA SER A 220 8.45 -20.05 -2.08
C SER A 220 9.84 -20.66 -1.89
N LEU A 221 10.54 -20.38 -0.79
CA LEU A 221 11.86 -20.94 -0.48
C LEU A 221 11.72 -22.11 0.50
N ASN A 222 11.59 -23.33 -0.03
CA ASN A 222 11.23 -24.54 0.74
C ASN A 222 12.28 -24.97 1.79
N GLU A 223 13.56 -24.60 1.65
CA GLU A 223 14.66 -25.11 2.49
C GLU A 223 15.03 -24.18 3.65
N ASN A 224 15.00 -22.87 3.42
CA ASN A 224 15.16 -21.84 4.45
C ASN A 224 14.20 -20.68 4.10
N PRO A 225 13.08 -20.54 4.82
CA PRO A 225 12.10 -19.51 4.48
C PRO A 225 12.61 -18.12 4.85
N PHE A 226 13.60 -17.99 5.74
CA PHE A 226 14.11 -16.69 6.16
C PHE A 226 15.31 -16.27 5.31
N ILE A 227 15.15 -15.15 4.61
CA ILE A 227 16.20 -14.56 3.77
C ILE A 227 16.25 -13.05 3.96
N CYS A 228 17.47 -12.49 3.95
CA CYS A 228 17.67 -11.05 3.90
C CYS A 228 17.54 -10.58 2.45
N LEU A 229 16.61 -9.65 2.20
CA LEU A 229 16.37 -9.07 0.88
C LEU A 229 16.52 -7.56 0.95
N LYS A 230 17.32 -7.00 0.03
CA LYS A 230 17.26 -5.56 -0.29
C LYS A 230 16.08 -5.31 -1.22
N THR A 231 15.38 -4.21 -1.04
CA THR A 231 14.22 -3.85 -1.88
C THR A 231 14.45 -2.56 -2.62
N TYR A 232 14.26 -2.57 -3.94
CA TYR A 232 14.53 -1.43 -4.82
C TYR A 232 13.26 -0.94 -5.52
N LEU A 233 12.96 0.36 -5.44
CA LEU A 233 11.94 0.96 -6.29
C LEU A 233 12.53 1.27 -7.67
N ILE A 234 12.11 0.56 -8.71
CA ILE A 234 12.71 0.69 -10.06
C ILE A 234 11.89 1.52 -11.03
N ALA A 235 10.60 1.71 -10.74
CA ALA A 235 9.73 2.58 -11.52
C ALA A 235 8.65 3.20 -10.63
N CYS A 236 8.28 4.43 -10.95
CA CYS A 236 7.17 5.13 -10.34
C CYS A 236 6.34 5.80 -11.44
N CYS A 237 5.07 5.44 -11.53
CA CYS A 237 4.09 6.21 -12.27
C CYS A 237 3.33 7.06 -11.26
N ALA A 238 3.39 8.37 -11.39
CA ALA A 238 2.50 9.25 -10.65
C ALA A 238 1.83 10.11 -11.69
N ASP A 239 0.51 10.06 -11.76
CA ASP A 239 -0.23 10.85 -12.73
C ASP A 239 0.17 12.32 -12.58
N LYS A 240 0.79 12.89 -13.61
CA LYS A 240 1.46 14.20 -13.56
C LYS A 240 0.45 15.23 -13.03
N PRO A 241 0.70 15.91 -11.90
CA PRO A 241 -0.12 17.07 -11.55
C PRO A 241 -0.04 18.05 -12.71
N ALA A 242 -1.21 18.35 -13.29
CA ALA A 242 -1.35 19.24 -14.43
C ALA A 242 -0.69 20.58 -14.17
#